data_AF-A0AAJ1Q7F8-F1
#
_entry.id   AF-A0AAJ1Q7F8-F1
#
_cell.length_a   1.000
_cell.length_b   1.000
_cell.length_c   1.000
_cell.angle_alpha   90.00
_cell.angle_beta   90.00
_cell.angle_gamma   90.00
#
_symmetry.space_group_name_H-M   'P 1'
#
loop_
_entity.id
_entity.type
_entity.pdbx_description
1 polymer ?
#
loop_
_entity_poly.entity_id
_entity_poly.type
_entity_poly.pdbx_seq_one_letter_code
_entity_poly.pdbx_strand_id
1 'polypeptide(L)'
;KRVRNDMGLTNVEIMIPFVRTVDQAKAVVEELARQGLKRGENGLKIIMMCEIPSNALLAEQFLEYFDGFSIGSNDMTQLALGLDR
;
A
#
# COMPACT_ATOMS: atom_id res chain seq x y z
N LYS A 1 -6.97 2.23 -14.01
CA LYS A 1 -8.08 3.09 -14.49
C LYS A 1 -9.25 2.29 -15.06
N ARG A 2 -9.05 1.55 -16.16
CA ARG A 2 -10.12 0.83 -16.89
C ARG A 2 -11.14 0.10 -16.00
N VAL A 3 -10.67 -0.75 -15.08
CA VAL A 3 -11.53 -1.57 -14.21
C VAL A 3 -12.44 -0.72 -13.32
N ARG A 4 -11.91 0.31 -12.66
CA ARG A 4 -12.71 1.17 -11.77
C ARG A 4 -13.51 2.21 -12.53
N ASN A 5 -12.88 2.92 -13.47
CA ASN A 5 -13.42 4.13 -14.07
C ASN A 5 -14.29 3.83 -15.30
N ASP A 6 -13.88 2.89 -16.15
CA ASP A 6 -14.59 2.61 -17.40
C ASP A 6 -15.64 1.51 -17.20
N MET A 7 -15.30 0.47 -16.41
CA MET A 7 -16.19 -0.65 -16.12
C MET A 7 -17.06 -0.42 -14.87
N GLY A 8 -16.81 0.65 -14.10
CA GLY A 8 -17.61 1.02 -12.93
C GLY A 8 -17.41 0.15 -11.68
N LEU A 9 -16.37 -0.68 -11.61
CA LEU A 9 -16.11 -1.59 -10.49
C LEU A 9 -15.39 -0.87 -9.33
N THR A 10 -16.13 0.00 -8.63
CA THR A 10 -15.60 0.87 -7.55
C THR A 10 -15.24 0.15 -6.26
N ASN A 11 -15.54 -1.15 -6.15
CA ASN A 11 -15.13 -2.02 -5.05
C ASN A 11 -13.66 -2.47 -5.10
N VAL A 12 -12.94 -2.23 -6.21
CA VAL A 12 -11.56 -2.70 -6.40
C VAL A 12 -10.53 -1.76 -5.77
N GLU A 13 -9.99 -2.08 -4.61
CA GLU A 13 -8.93 -1.28 -3.98
C GLU A 13 -7.54 -1.58 -4.57
N ILE A 14 -6.57 -0.66 -4.40
CA ILE A 14 -5.18 -0.90 -4.81
C ILE A 14 -4.35 -1.23 -3.57
N MET A 15 -3.61 -2.33 -3.62
CA MET A 15 -2.66 -2.70 -2.56
C MET A 15 -1.23 -2.57 -3.06
N ILE A 16 -0.38 -1.88 -2.30
CA ILE A 16 1.04 -1.68 -2.60
C ILE A 16 1.90 -2.58 -1.70
N PRO A 17 2.60 -3.58 -2.27
CA PRO A 17 3.51 -4.43 -1.52
C PRO A 17 4.92 -3.84 -1.39
N PHE A 18 5.67 -4.40 -0.45
CA PHE A 18 7.11 -4.28 -0.26
C PHE A 18 7.63 -2.84 -0.14
N VAL A 19 6.87 -2.00 0.55
CA VAL A 19 7.22 -0.60 0.81
C VAL A 19 8.22 -0.53 1.97
N ARG A 20 9.50 -0.33 1.67
CA ARG A 20 10.58 -0.42 2.68
C ARG A 20 10.73 0.83 3.55
N THR A 21 10.40 2.00 2.98
CA THR A 21 10.66 3.32 3.59
C THR A 21 9.49 4.27 3.36
N VAL A 22 9.34 5.27 4.22
CA VAL A 22 8.29 6.30 4.11
C VAL A 22 8.46 7.12 2.81
N ASP A 23 9.69 7.39 2.38
CA ASP A 23 9.95 8.07 1.10
C ASP A 23 9.45 7.25 -0.09
N GLN A 24 9.59 5.92 -0.06
CA GLN A 24 9.00 5.04 -1.08
C GLN A 24 7.47 5.07 -1.04
N ALA A 25 6.86 5.12 0.15
CA ALA A 25 5.41 5.25 0.29
C ALA A 25 4.92 6.51 -0.42
N LYS A 26 5.54 7.66 -0.12
CA LYS A 26 5.24 8.93 -0.76
C LYS A 26 5.41 8.88 -2.28
N ALA A 27 6.57 8.41 -2.75
CA ALA A 27 6.88 8.38 -4.17
C ALA A 27 5.89 7.51 -4.97
N VAL A 28 5.48 6.36 -4.43
CA VAL A 28 4.52 5.48 -5.10
C VAL A 28 3.12 6.10 -5.15
N VAL A 29 2.66 6.72 -4.05
CA VAL A 29 1.35 7.39 -4.02
C VAL A 29 1.32 8.59 -4.98
N GLU A 30 2.39 9.36 -5.05
CA GLU A 30 2.54 10.46 -6.01
C GLU A 30 2.52 9.97 -7.46
N GLU A 31 3.22 8.87 -7.76
CA GLU A 31 3.23 8.28 -9.10
C GLU A 31 1.85 7.73 -9.48
N LEU A 32 1.14 7.04 -8.56
CA LEU A 32 -0.24 6.63 -8.80
C LEU A 32 -1.14 7.82 -9.13
N ALA A 33 -1.00 8.94 -8.41
CA ALA A 33 -1.75 10.16 -8.68
C ALA A 33 -1.42 10.75 -10.06
N ARG A 34 -0.14 10.78 -10.48
CA ARG A 34 0.27 11.18 -11.84
C ARG A 34 -0.33 10.28 -12.90
N GLN A 35 -0.40 8.99 -12.61
CA GLN A 35 -1.10 8.00 -13.41
C GLN A 35 -2.61 8.02 -13.17
N GLY A 36 -3.21 9.12 -12.67
CA GLY A 36 -4.67 9.31 -12.49
C GLY A 36 -5.37 8.24 -11.64
N LEU A 37 -4.67 7.70 -10.65
CA LEU A 37 -5.16 6.80 -9.61
C LEU A 37 -4.91 7.47 -8.26
N LYS A 38 -5.53 8.63 -8.06
CA LYS A 38 -5.33 9.45 -6.86
C LYS A 38 -6.21 8.93 -5.71
N ARG A 39 -5.61 8.82 -4.52
CA ARG A 39 -6.32 8.47 -3.28
C ARG A 39 -7.51 9.41 -3.04
N GLY A 40 -8.66 8.84 -2.68
CA GLY A 40 -9.92 9.55 -2.47
C GLY A 40 -10.69 9.92 -3.75
N GLU A 41 -10.03 10.00 -4.91
CA GLU A 41 -10.69 10.29 -6.18
C GLU A 41 -11.50 9.07 -6.65
N ASN A 42 -12.75 9.28 -7.04
CA ASN A 42 -13.69 8.19 -7.36
C ASN A 42 -13.74 7.10 -6.26
N GLY A 43 -13.60 7.52 -4.98
CA GLY A 43 -13.58 6.64 -3.82
C GLY A 43 -12.44 5.62 -3.81
N LEU A 44 -11.36 5.86 -4.56
CA LEU A 44 -10.20 4.97 -4.59
C LEU A 44 -9.51 4.96 -3.22
N LYS A 45 -9.39 3.76 -2.64
CA LYS A 45 -8.54 3.50 -1.48
C LYS A 45 -7.24 2.87 -1.91
N ILE A 46 -6.15 3.28 -1.26
CA ILE A 46 -4.82 2.73 -1.43
C ILE A 46 -4.39 2.10 -0.11
N ILE A 47 -4.24 0.78 -0.12
CA ILE A 47 -3.84 -0.04 1.03
C ILE A 47 -2.36 -0.37 0.89
N MET A 48 -1.62 -0.41 2.00
CA MET A 48 -0.26 -0.93 2.01
C MET A 48 -0.26 -2.35 2.57
N MET A 49 0.51 -3.24 1.95
CA MET A 49 0.82 -4.51 2.59
C MET A 49 1.88 -4.26 3.68
N CYS A 50 1.52 -4.47 4.94
CA CYS A 50 2.39 -4.34 6.09
C CYS A 50 3.11 -5.68 6.30
N GLU A 51 4.31 -5.79 5.75
CA GLU A 51 5.02 -7.06 5.58
C GLU A 51 6.52 -6.98 5.91
N ILE A 52 7.04 -5.79 6.16
CA ILE A 52 8.43 -5.55 6.55
C ILE A 52 8.41 -5.04 8.01
N PRO A 53 9.35 -5.46 8.88
CA PRO A 53 9.38 -5.00 10.28
C PRO A 53 9.35 -3.48 10.45
N SER A 54 9.96 -2.72 9.55
CA SER A 54 9.90 -1.25 9.56
C SER A 54 8.47 -0.70 9.39
N ASN A 55 7.58 -1.41 8.67
CA ASN A 55 6.18 -1.00 8.52
C ASN A 55 5.45 -1.03 9.86
N ALA A 56 5.69 -2.04 10.68
CA ALA A 56 5.07 -2.14 12.00
C ALA A 56 5.63 -1.09 12.97
N LEU A 57 6.95 -0.83 12.93
CA LEU A 57 7.61 0.16 13.79
C LEU A 57 7.23 1.61 13.44
N LEU A 58 7.01 1.91 12.16
CA LEU A 58 6.69 3.24 11.66
C LEU A 58 5.25 3.33 11.14
N ALA A 59 4.35 2.52 11.70
CA ALA A 59 2.98 2.35 11.22
C ALA A 59 2.23 3.68 11.01
N GLU A 60 2.32 4.59 11.98
CA GLU A 60 1.65 5.90 11.91
C GLU A 60 2.16 6.73 10.72
N GLN A 61 3.47 6.74 10.46
CA GLN A 61 4.07 7.49 9.36
C GLN A 61 3.67 6.92 8.00
N PHE A 62 3.57 5.59 7.88
CA PHE A 62 3.07 4.97 6.66
C PHE A 62 1.58 5.26 6.44
N LEU A 63 0.77 5.25 7.49
CA LEU A 63 -0.67 5.56 7.40
C LEU A 63 -0.99 6.99 6.96
N GLU A 64 -0.03 7.93 7.00
CA GLU A 64 -0.21 9.23 6.36
C GLU A 64 -0.48 9.09 4.85
N TYR A 65 0.12 8.09 4.21
CA TYR A 65 0.08 7.88 2.76
C TYR A 65 -0.98 6.87 2.30
N PHE A 66 -1.42 5.97 3.18
CA PHE A 66 -2.34 4.88 2.85
C PHE A 66 -3.65 4.95 3.66
N ASP A 67 -4.72 4.35 3.14
CA ASP A 67 -6.04 4.29 3.81
C ASP A 67 -6.18 3.12 4.79
N GLY A 68 -5.15 2.27 4.87
CA GLY A 68 -5.11 1.14 5.79
C GLY A 68 -4.01 0.15 5.45
N PHE A 69 -3.94 -0.92 6.24
CA PHE A 69 -3.00 -2.01 6.06
C PHE A 69 -3.67 -3.36 5.82
N SER A 70 -3.01 -4.17 5.00
CA SER A 70 -3.18 -5.62 4.97
C SER A 70 -1.92 -6.26 5.52
N ILE A 71 -2.02 -7.11 6.54
CA ILE A 71 -0.83 -7.69 7.18
C ILE A 71 -0.33 -8.88 6.34
N GLY A 72 0.84 -8.70 5.72
CA GLY A 72 1.59 -9.76 5.05
C GLY A 72 2.35 -10.61 6.06
N SER A 73 1.62 -11.45 6.80
CA SER A 73 2.19 -12.17 7.96
C SER A 73 3.33 -13.14 7.60
N ASN A 74 3.31 -13.70 6.38
CA ASN A 74 4.38 -14.58 5.91
C ASN A 74 5.72 -13.84 5.82
N ASP A 75 5.80 -12.79 5.00
CA ASP A 75 7.01 -12.01 4.82
C ASP A 75 7.41 -11.29 6.12
N MET A 76 6.43 -10.80 6.88
CA MET A 76 6.67 -10.20 8.19
C MET A 76 7.38 -11.18 9.13
N THR A 77 6.92 -12.43 9.18
CA THR A 77 7.54 -13.47 10.01
C THR A 77 8.94 -13.81 9.51
N GLN A 78 9.11 -13.98 8.20
CA GLN A 78 10.39 -14.31 7.59
C GLN A 78 11.44 -13.21 7.84
N LEU A 79 11.09 -11.96 7.58
CA LEU A 79 12.00 -10.82 7.75
C LEU A 79 12.24 -10.47 9.21
N ALA A 80 11.26 -10.63 10.10
CA ALA A 80 11.45 -10.40 11.53
C ALA A 80 12.36 -11.45 12.18
N LEU A 81 12.29 -12.71 11.73
CA LEU A 81 13.06 -13.82 12.30
C LEU A 81 14.34 -14.16 11.51
N GLY A 82 14.56 -13.54 10.35
CA GLY A 82 15.70 -13.83 9.48
C GLY A 82 15.65 -15.24 8.88
N LEU A 83 14.45 -15.70 8.52
CA LEU A 83 14.19 -17.04 8.00
C LEU A 83 13.84 -16.99 6.51
N ASP A 84 14.28 -18.01 5.78
CA ASP A 84 13.75 -18.35 4.46
C ASP A 84 12.94 -19.64 4.57
N ARG A 85 11.81 -19.74 3.89
CA ARG A 85 10.85 -20.85 4.04
C ARG A 85 10.99 -21.85 2.90
#